data_AF-A0A1V2NPK0-F1
#
_entry.id   AF-A0A1V2NPK0-F1
#
_cell.length_a   1.000
_cell.length_b   1.000
_cell.length_c   1.000
_cell.angle_alpha   90.00
_cell.angle_beta   90.00
_cell.angle_gamma   90.00
#
_symmetry.space_group_name_H-M   'P 1'
#
loop_
_entity.id
_entity.type
_entity.pdbx_description
1 polymer ?
#
loop_
_entity_poly.entity_id
_entity_poly.type
_entity_poly.pdbx_seq_one_letter_code
_entity_poly.pdbx_strand_id
1 'polypeptide(L)'
;MTVWLRLWRASIWHPDAIPPDEWKFRSLKRVWLPAYDVIVVLAGIWATAFGSPILHRLFDENTIDTMGMTLTVAAVVCLLGVAFPRLWQVEIAGKVILVALLGGYAIAVMLFRTNPDPSAGFIVFVLLTALPLPLFRLNLLGEEIKDRRDDESEI
;
A
#
# COMPACT_ATOMS: atom_id res chain seq x y z
N MET A 1 24.31 9.49 21.88
CA MET A 1 23.94 8.72 20.67
C MET A 1 22.74 9.41 20.04
N THR A 2 22.94 10.13 18.93
CA THR A 2 21.93 11.02 18.31
C THR A 2 20.74 10.21 17.79
N VAL A 3 19.52 10.72 17.98
CA VAL A 3 18.25 10.09 17.52
C VAL A 3 18.33 9.69 16.05
N TRP A 4 19.05 10.47 15.24
CA TRP A 4 19.32 10.22 13.84
C TRP A 4 19.97 8.84 13.55
N LEU A 5 20.96 8.42 14.36
CA LEU A 5 21.61 7.12 14.19
C LEU A 5 20.66 5.95 14.51
N ARG A 6 19.73 6.15 15.45
CA ARG A 6 18.72 5.13 15.79
C ARG A 6 17.71 4.97 14.65
N LEU A 7 17.25 6.08 14.06
CA LEU A 7 16.33 6.06 12.93
C LEU A 7 16.98 5.45 11.69
N TRP A 8 18.24 5.82 11.39
CA TRP A 8 18.99 5.25 10.27
C TRP A 8 19.12 3.73 10.39
N ARG A 9 19.54 3.23 11.56
CA ARG A 9 19.66 1.79 11.82
C ARG A 9 18.34 1.02 11.75
N ALA A 10 17.24 1.67 12.11
CA ALA A 10 15.91 1.06 12.07
C ALA A 10 15.27 1.08 10.66
N SER A 11 15.87 1.80 9.71
CA SER A 11 15.30 1.98 8.37
C SER A 11 15.71 0.88 7.39
N ILE A 12 14.87 0.62 6.37
CA ILE A 12 15.15 -0.35 5.29
C ILE A 12 16.40 0.00 4.45
N TRP A 13 16.82 1.26 4.48
CA TRP A 13 18.02 1.73 3.78
C TRP A 13 19.32 1.41 4.52
N HIS A 14 19.26 0.97 5.78
CA HIS A 14 20.44 0.49 6.47
C HIS A 14 21.04 -0.73 5.73
N PRO A 15 22.37 -0.84 5.60
CA PRO A 15 23.01 -1.96 4.92
C PRO A 15 22.55 -3.32 5.44
N ASP A 16 22.44 -3.43 6.77
CA ASP A 16 22.08 -4.67 7.49
C ASP A 16 20.56 -4.88 7.67
N ALA A 17 19.70 -4.03 7.08
CA ALA A 17 18.25 -4.17 7.24
C ALA A 17 17.63 -5.30 6.41
N ILE A 18 18.35 -5.82 5.42
CA ILE A 18 17.87 -6.89 4.53
C ILE A 18 18.76 -8.13 4.75
N PRO A 19 18.18 -9.25 5.18
CA PRO A 19 18.88 -10.53 5.30
C PRO A 19 19.54 -10.98 3.98
N PRO A 20 20.67 -11.73 4.03
CA PRO A 20 21.40 -12.14 2.83
C PRO A 20 20.59 -13.01 1.85
N ASP A 21 19.72 -13.86 2.37
CA ASP A 21 18.79 -14.73 1.66
C ASP A 21 17.72 -13.96 0.85
N GLU A 22 17.37 -12.76 1.32
CA GLU A 22 16.40 -11.88 0.68
C GLU A 22 17.02 -10.84 -0.27
N TRP A 23 18.35 -10.87 -0.45
CA TRP A 23 19.07 -9.85 -1.22
C TRP A 23 18.58 -9.71 -2.67
N LYS A 24 18.00 -10.77 -3.24
CA LYS A 24 17.32 -10.76 -4.55
C LYS A 24 16.21 -9.71 -4.64
N PHE A 25 15.56 -9.38 -3.53
CA PHE A 25 14.48 -8.39 -3.45
C PHE A 25 14.93 -7.00 -2.99
N ARG A 26 16.25 -6.74 -2.87
CA ARG A 26 16.77 -5.46 -2.33
C ARG A 26 16.23 -4.21 -3.04
N SER A 27 16.15 -4.26 -4.37
CA SER A 27 15.67 -3.12 -5.17
C SER A 27 14.18 -2.92 -4.99
N LEU A 28 13.44 -4.03 -4.83
CA LEU A 28 12.01 -4.00 -4.58
C LEU A 28 11.72 -3.39 -3.21
N LYS A 29 12.41 -3.85 -2.15
CA LYS A 29 12.24 -3.38 -0.77
C LYS A 29 12.70 -1.93 -0.56
N ARG A 30 13.81 -1.49 -1.17
CA ARG A 30 14.38 -0.15 -0.93
C ARG A 30 13.86 0.96 -1.85
N VAL A 31 13.34 0.61 -3.02
CA VAL A 31 12.99 1.61 -4.05
C VAL A 31 11.54 1.47 -4.47
N TRP A 32 11.15 0.31 -5.01
CA TRP A 32 9.82 0.16 -5.63
C TRP A 32 8.67 0.17 -4.64
N LEU A 33 8.82 -0.47 -3.47
CA LEU A 33 7.78 -0.45 -2.43
C LEU A 33 7.57 0.95 -1.84
N PRO A 34 8.62 1.68 -1.42
CA PRO A 34 8.47 3.08 -1.00
C PRO A 34 7.92 3.97 -2.11
N ALA A 35 8.40 3.82 -3.35
CA ALA A 35 7.93 4.63 -4.47
C ALA A 35 6.45 4.39 -4.77
N TYR A 36 5.99 3.15 -4.73
CA TYR A 36 4.57 2.80 -4.87
C TYR A 36 3.75 3.47 -3.76
N ASP A 37 4.14 3.31 -2.49
CA ASP A 37 3.37 3.90 -1.38
C ASP A 37 3.34 5.43 -1.48
N VAL A 38 4.43 6.09 -1.93
CA VAL A 38 4.44 7.54 -2.22
C VAL A 38 3.45 7.91 -3.34
N ILE A 39 3.40 7.15 -4.43
CA ILE A 39 2.44 7.40 -5.52
C ILE A 39 1.00 7.29 -4.99
N VAL A 40 0.72 6.29 -4.15
CA VAL A 40 -0.62 6.12 -3.55
C VAL A 40 -0.94 7.26 -2.58
N VAL A 41 0.02 7.72 -1.78
CA VAL A 41 -0.16 8.92 -0.93
C VAL A 41 -0.55 10.13 -1.78
N LEU A 42 0.20 10.39 -2.86
CA LEU A 42 -0.10 11.50 -3.76
C LEU A 42 -1.46 11.35 -4.45
N ALA A 43 -1.82 10.13 -4.85
CA ALA A 43 -3.13 9.83 -5.43
C ALA A 43 -4.26 10.06 -4.42
N GLY A 44 -4.07 9.68 -3.16
CA GLY A 44 -5.03 9.95 -2.07
C GLY A 44 -5.20 11.44 -1.81
N ILE A 45 -4.10 12.19 -1.72
CA ILE A 45 -4.12 13.66 -1.55
C ILE A 45 -4.86 14.30 -2.73
N TRP A 46 -4.57 13.87 -3.95
CA TRP A 46 -5.25 14.38 -5.15
C TRP A 46 -6.75 14.07 -5.11
N ALA A 47 -7.13 12.85 -4.73
CA ALA A 47 -8.52 12.46 -4.60
C ALA A 47 -9.27 13.29 -3.55
N THR A 48 -8.65 13.61 -2.42
CA THR A 48 -9.25 14.48 -1.39
C THR A 48 -9.30 15.95 -1.81
N ALA A 49 -8.30 16.44 -2.54
CA ALA A 49 -8.23 17.86 -2.90
C ALA A 49 -9.10 18.23 -4.11
N PHE A 50 -9.24 17.31 -5.08
CA PHE A 50 -9.90 17.57 -6.36
C PHE A 50 -11.10 16.65 -6.64
N GLY A 51 -11.34 15.66 -5.79
CA GLY A 51 -12.35 14.64 -6.03
C GLY A 51 -12.02 13.75 -7.23
N SER A 52 -12.99 12.93 -7.63
CA SER A 52 -12.97 12.23 -8.91
C SER A 52 -14.34 12.37 -9.58
N PRO A 53 -14.41 12.88 -10.82
CA PRO A 53 -15.68 13.06 -11.54
C PRO A 53 -16.50 11.77 -11.64
N ILE A 54 -15.84 10.61 -11.64
CA ILE A 54 -16.49 9.31 -11.70
C ILE A 54 -16.98 8.86 -10.32
N LEU A 55 -16.23 9.18 -9.25
CA LEU A 55 -16.69 8.94 -7.88
C LEU A 55 -17.93 9.78 -7.53
N HIS A 56 -17.99 11.05 -7.95
CA HIS A 56 -19.15 11.93 -7.72
C HIS A 56 -20.45 11.45 -8.39
N ARG A 57 -20.36 10.52 -9.36
CA ARG A 57 -21.55 9.89 -9.95
C ARG A 57 -22.07 8.72 -9.13
N LEU A 58 -21.24 8.15 -8.26
CA LEU A 58 -21.53 6.92 -7.52
C LEU A 58 -21.75 7.16 -6.03
N PHE A 59 -21.11 8.19 -5.48
CA PHE A 59 -21.12 8.50 -4.06
C PHE A 59 -21.33 10.00 -3.82
N ASP A 60 -21.82 10.34 -2.64
CA ASP A 60 -21.89 11.71 -2.16
C ASP A 60 -20.50 12.27 -1.84
N GLU A 61 -20.38 13.59 -1.82
CA GLU A 61 -19.12 14.32 -1.62
C GLU A 61 -18.41 13.92 -0.32
N ASN A 62 -19.15 13.79 0.79
CA ASN A 62 -18.58 13.38 2.08
C ASN A 62 -17.96 11.98 2.03
N THR A 63 -18.60 11.04 1.32
CA THR A 63 -18.06 9.68 1.15
C THR A 63 -16.76 9.70 0.35
N ILE A 64 -16.67 10.53 -0.69
CA ILE A 64 -15.49 10.64 -1.55
C ILE A 64 -14.30 11.22 -0.78
N ASP A 65 -14.53 12.30 -0.04
CA ASP A 65 -13.51 12.93 0.79
C ASP A 65 -13.01 11.97 1.87
N THR A 66 -13.93 11.24 2.51
CA THR A 66 -13.60 10.23 3.52
C THR A 66 -12.78 9.09 2.90
N MET A 67 -13.14 8.60 1.71
CA MET A 67 -12.38 7.56 1.02
C MET A 67 -10.98 8.04 0.61
N GLY A 68 -10.85 9.26 0.08
CA GLY A 68 -9.57 9.85 -0.28
C GLY A 68 -8.66 10.06 0.95
N MET A 69 -9.23 10.53 2.05
CA MET A 69 -8.49 10.71 3.30
C MET A 69 -8.07 9.36 3.89
N THR A 70 -8.96 8.37 3.88
CA THR A 70 -8.66 7.01 4.34
C THR A 70 -7.56 6.36 3.49
N LEU A 71 -7.60 6.53 2.16
CA LEU A 71 -6.56 6.05 1.25
C LEU A 71 -5.22 6.71 1.56
N THR A 72 -5.21 8.03 1.75
CA THR A 72 -4.01 8.79 2.10
C THR A 72 -3.40 8.30 3.40
N VAL A 73 -4.21 8.17 4.46
CA VAL A 73 -3.75 7.69 5.77
C VAL A 73 -3.22 6.26 5.67
N ALA A 74 -3.95 5.36 4.99
CA ALA A 74 -3.53 3.98 4.79
C ALA A 74 -2.18 3.90 4.03
N ALA A 75 -2.00 4.73 3.00
CA ALA A 75 -0.77 4.79 2.23
C ALA A 75 0.41 5.34 3.03
N VAL A 76 0.20 6.36 3.87
CA VAL A 76 1.22 6.87 4.80
C VAL A 76 1.61 5.79 5.80
N VAL A 77 0.64 5.07 6.35
CA VAL A 77 0.90 3.94 7.26
C VAL A 77 1.69 2.84 6.57
N CYS A 78 1.37 2.50 5.31
CA CYS A 78 2.14 1.57 4.50
C CYS A 78 3.58 2.05 4.29
N LEU A 79 3.76 3.33 3.93
CA LEU A 79 5.07 3.94 3.69
C LEU A 79 5.95 3.87 4.94
N LEU A 80 5.38 4.14 6.12
CA LEU A 80 6.08 4.01 7.39
C LEU A 80 6.40 2.55 7.71
N GLY A 81 5.48 1.63 7.43
CA GLY A 81 5.70 0.19 7.58
C GLY A 81 6.86 -0.32 6.72
N VAL A 82 6.91 0.08 5.44
CA VAL A 82 7.99 -0.29 4.52
C VAL A 82 9.31 0.38 4.91
N ALA A 83 9.27 1.64 5.36
CA ALA A 83 10.46 2.36 5.79
C ALA A 83 11.10 1.73 7.04
N PHE A 84 10.31 1.14 7.94
CA PHE A 84 10.75 0.55 9.20
C PHE A 84 10.34 -0.93 9.32
N PRO A 85 11.23 -1.90 9.02
CA PRO A 85 10.91 -3.34 9.01
C PRO A 85 10.30 -3.88 10.32
N ARG A 86 10.57 -3.20 11.44
CA ARG A 86 10.03 -3.55 12.75
C ARG A 86 8.52 -3.31 12.87
N LEU A 87 7.94 -2.48 12.01
CA LEU A 87 6.50 -2.14 11.95
C LEU A 87 5.72 -3.07 10.99
N TRP A 88 6.21 -4.28 10.74
CA TRP A 88 5.62 -5.22 9.78
C TRP A 88 4.11 -5.49 10.00
N GLN A 89 3.64 -5.55 11.25
CA GLN A 89 2.21 -5.74 11.55
C GLN A 89 1.36 -4.57 11.06
N VAL A 90 1.89 -3.36 11.22
CA VAL A 90 1.25 -2.12 10.77
C VAL A 90 1.28 -2.03 9.25
N GLU A 91 2.38 -2.49 8.62
CA GLU A 91 2.48 -2.62 7.16
C GLU A 91 1.38 -3.55 6.60
N ILE A 92 1.16 -4.71 7.23
CA ILE A 92 0.12 -5.67 6.82
C ILE A 92 -1.26 -5.04 6.92
N ALA A 93 -1.60 -4.45 8.07
CA ALA A 93 -2.90 -3.82 8.27
C ALA A 93 -3.15 -2.71 7.25
N GLY A 94 -2.14 -1.86 7.02
CA GLY A 94 -2.18 -0.80 6.01
C GLY A 94 -2.40 -1.34 4.60
N LYS A 95 -1.65 -2.37 4.18
CA LYS A 95 -1.76 -2.93 2.83
C LYS A 95 -3.07 -3.68 2.62
N VAL A 96 -3.62 -4.33 3.65
CA VAL A 96 -4.96 -4.94 3.60
C VAL A 96 -6.03 -3.88 3.39
N ILE A 97 -5.99 -2.77 4.14
CA ILE A 97 -6.92 -1.64 3.96
C ILE A 97 -6.78 -1.04 2.56
N LEU A 98 -5.56 -0.84 2.10
CA LEU A 98 -5.27 -0.31 0.76
C LEU A 98 -5.83 -1.21 -0.34
N VAL A 99 -5.62 -2.53 -0.25
CA VAL A 99 -6.17 -3.51 -1.20
C VAL A 99 -7.70 -3.51 -1.14
N ALA A 100 -8.29 -3.43 0.05
CA ALA A 100 -9.74 -3.36 0.21
C ALA A 100 -10.34 -2.09 -0.41
N LEU A 101 -9.69 -0.93 -0.25
CA LEU A 101 -10.12 0.33 -0.86
C LEU A 101 -10.03 0.29 -2.38
N LEU A 102 -8.88 -0.14 -2.93
CA LEU A 102 -8.68 -0.22 -4.38
C LEU A 102 -9.60 -1.26 -5.03
N GLY A 103 -9.67 -2.46 -4.45
CA GLY A 103 -10.52 -3.55 -4.92
C GLY A 103 -12.01 -3.24 -4.76
N GLY A 104 -12.40 -2.69 -3.60
CA GLY A 104 -13.77 -2.26 -3.33
C GLY A 104 -14.21 -1.16 -4.30
N TYR A 105 -13.34 -0.19 -4.60
CA TYR A 105 -13.64 0.84 -5.59
C TYR A 105 -13.78 0.26 -7.00
N ALA A 106 -12.87 -0.64 -7.42
CA ALA A 106 -12.97 -1.31 -8.71
C ALA A 106 -14.29 -2.11 -8.84
N ILE A 107 -14.67 -2.86 -7.81
CA ILE A 107 -15.93 -3.62 -7.76
C ILE A 107 -17.13 -2.68 -7.81
N ALA A 108 -17.13 -1.59 -7.03
CA ALA A 108 -18.22 -0.62 -7.02
C ALA A 108 -18.43 0.01 -8.40
N VAL A 109 -17.35 0.42 -9.08
CA VAL A 109 -17.44 0.96 -10.45
C VAL A 109 -17.95 -0.10 -11.43
N MET A 110 -17.54 -1.36 -11.30
CA MET A 110 -18.04 -2.43 -12.18
C MET A 110 -19.53 -2.71 -11.97
N LEU A 111 -20.01 -2.75 -10.72
CA LEU A 111 -21.39 -3.11 -10.38
C LEU A 111 -22.39 -1.97 -10.60
N PHE A 112 -22.00 -0.73 -10.28
CA PHE A 112 -22.91 0.42 -10.28
C PHE A 112 -22.79 1.32 -11.51
N ARG A 113 -22.10 0.88 -12.57
CA ARG A 113 -22.06 1.63 -13.83
C ARG A 113 -23.48 1.72 -14.41
N THR A 114 -24.06 2.91 -14.37
CA THR A 114 -25.42 3.18 -14.88
C THR A 114 -25.46 3.45 -16.39
N ASN A 115 -24.30 3.61 -17.02
CA ASN A 115 -24.10 3.66 -18.48
C ASN A 115 -22.73 3.06 -18.84
N PRO A 116 -22.54 2.46 -20.02
CA PRO A 116 -21.24 2.00 -20.50
C PRO A 116 -20.38 3.22 -20.91
N ASP A 117 -20.00 4.05 -19.94
CA ASP A 117 -18.99 5.08 -20.11
C ASP A 117 -17.63 4.38 -20.23
N PRO A 118 -16.92 4.47 -21.38
CA PRO A 118 -15.62 3.85 -21.56
C PRO A 118 -14.59 4.27 -20.49
N SER A 119 -14.75 5.47 -19.91
CA SER A 119 -13.87 5.96 -18.86
C SER A 119 -13.96 5.15 -17.55
N ALA A 120 -15.13 4.58 -17.23
CA ALA A 120 -15.30 3.74 -16.05
C ALA A 120 -14.52 2.43 -16.15
N GLY A 121 -14.52 1.79 -17.33
CA GLY A 121 -13.74 0.58 -17.58
C GLY A 121 -12.23 0.84 -17.52
N PHE A 122 -11.79 2.00 -18.03
CA PHE A 122 -10.39 2.42 -17.93
C PHE A 122 -9.95 2.61 -16.47
N ILE A 123 -10.77 3.26 -15.64
CA ILE A 123 -10.46 3.41 -14.20
C ILE A 123 -10.35 2.06 -13.50
N VAL A 124 -11.30 1.15 -13.73
CA VAL A 124 -11.23 -0.20 -13.16
C VAL A 124 -9.92 -0.88 -13.55
N PHE A 125 -9.52 -0.81 -14.82
CA PHE A 125 -8.26 -1.38 -15.27
C PHE A 125 -7.06 -0.75 -14.56
N VAL A 126 -7.01 0.58 -14.43
CA VAL A 126 -5.94 1.28 -13.70
C VAL A 126 -5.88 0.85 -12.23
N LEU A 127 -7.02 0.74 -11.54
CA LEU A 127 -7.07 0.26 -10.15
C LEU A 127 -6.57 -1.17 -10.03
N LEU A 128 -7.00 -2.06 -10.94
CA LEU A 128 -6.54 -3.44 -10.96
C LEU A 128 -5.04 -3.55 -11.24
N THR A 129 -4.46 -2.65 -12.04
CA THR A 129 -3.00 -2.62 -12.24
C THR A 129 -2.21 -2.13 -11.02
N ALA A 130 -2.86 -1.43 -10.08
CA ALA A 130 -2.23 -1.01 -8.83
C ALA A 130 -2.18 -2.13 -7.77
N LEU A 131 -3.05 -3.14 -7.84
CA LEU A 131 -3.15 -4.23 -6.86
C LEU A 131 -1.99 -5.24 -6.78
N PRO A 132 -1.29 -5.61 -7.88
CA PRO A 132 -0.30 -6.69 -7.84
C PRO A 132 0.84 -6.44 -6.86
N LEU A 133 1.31 -5.20 -6.75
CA LEU A 133 2.46 -4.85 -5.91
C LEU A 133 2.17 -4.94 -4.40
N PRO A 134 1.06 -4.38 -3.85
CA PRO A 134 0.70 -4.59 -2.45
C PRO A 134 0.33 -6.04 -2.15
N LEU A 135 -0.31 -6.76 -3.08
CA LEU A 135 -0.59 -8.19 -2.92
C LEU A 135 0.69 -9.03 -2.85
N PHE A 136 1.66 -8.76 -3.74
CA PHE A 136 2.96 -9.40 -3.72
C PHE A 136 3.68 -9.17 -2.39
N ARG A 137 3.66 -7.94 -1.87
CA ARG A 137 4.28 -7.63 -0.57
C ARG A 137 3.57 -8.32 0.59
N LEU A 138 2.24 -8.41 0.58
CA LEU A 138 1.50 -9.18 1.59
C LEU A 138 1.88 -10.67 1.56
N ASN A 139 2.07 -11.23 0.36
CA ASN A 139 2.55 -12.60 0.22
C ASN A 139 3.97 -12.77 0.80
N LEU A 140 4.90 -11.88 0.42
CA LEU A 140 6.27 -11.88 0.94
C LEU A 140 6.32 -11.73 2.47
N LEU A 141 5.48 -10.85 3.04
CA LEU A 141 5.36 -10.70 4.50
C LEU A 141 4.80 -11.97 5.16
N GLY A 142 3.95 -12.71 4.47
CA GLY A 142 3.47 -14.02 4.92
C GLY A 142 4.57 -15.07 4.97
N GLU A 143 5.45 -15.10 3.97
CA GLU A 143 6.66 -15.93 3.97
C GLU A 143 7.60 -15.53 5.12
N GLU A 144 7.90 -14.23 5.28
CA GLU A 144 8.75 -13.71 6.37
C GLU A 144 8.19 -14.06 7.78
N ILE A 145 6.87 -14.14 7.95
CA ILE A 145 6.25 -14.56 9.23
C ILE A 145 6.42 -16.06 9.46
N LYS A 146 6.32 -16.86 8.39
CA LYS A 146 6.48 -18.31 8.47
C LYS A 146 7.91 -18.64 8.89
N ASP A 147 8.91 -18.03 8.25
CA ASP A 147 10.32 -18.27 8.54
C ASP A 147 10.64 -17.94 10.02
N ARG A 148 10.11 -16.82 10.54
CA ARG A 148 10.27 -16.44 11.97
C ARG A 148 9.66 -17.44 12.95
N ARG A 149 8.55 -18.09 12.58
CA ARG A 149 7.90 -19.11 13.41
C ARG A 149 8.64 -20.43 13.39
N ASP A 150 9.19 -20.80 12.24
CA ASP A 150 9.96 -22.02 12.08
C ASP A 150 11.27 -21.91 12.93
N ASP A 151 11.95 -20.75 12.89
CA ASP A 151 13.11 -20.44 13.74
C ASP A 151 12.80 -20.52 15.25
N GLU A 152 11.61 -20.09 15.70
CA GLU A 152 11.19 -20.18 17.11
C GLU A 152 10.89 -21.62 17.55
N SER A 153 10.57 -22.52 16.61
CA SER A 153 10.21 -23.92 16.91
C SER A 153 11.42 -24.86 16.98
N GLU A 154 12.56 -24.44 16.45
CA GLU A 154 13.83 -25.19 16.48
C GLU A 154 14.69 -24.90 17.73
N ILE A 155 14.28 -23.95 18.58
CA ILE A 155 14.94 -23.55 19.83
C ILE A 155 14.24 -24.18 21.04
#